data_AF-A0A969APQ1-F1
#
_entry.id   AF-A0A969APQ1-F1
#
_cell.length_a   1.000
_cell.length_b   1.000
_cell.length_c   1.000
_cell.angle_alpha   90.00
_cell.angle_beta   90.00
_cell.angle_gamma   90.00
#
_symmetry.space_group_name_H-M   'P 1'
#
loop_
_entity.id
_entity.type
_entity.pdbx_description
1 polymer ?
#
loop_
_entity_poly.entity_id
_entity_poly.type
_entity_poly.pdbx_seq_one_letter_code
_entity_poly.pdbx_strand_id
1 'polypeptide(L)'
;MDVEVLEYQRDRALDWLRQRIQESESPDKVDRQLDALIREIAGLQEGQLYGFVRVPQQPSEGSSSGLKPSQIRSRRETFIKIKPIASNYLLEKERIALDPDVVIEVANLKQDKHQHHWIQLPNGHQGYIYSPHWEFSEAEKKKDVKLNVPYFNQRDNWDRFHGPGGRQCNLTSHAMAADYLLKGEISKQAKAKHYLEAEDLYGEVLYKYGDTTNPQAHTPALKDFGIESYFSYSGSIKDLLLCLDKGIPVPLGVAYKASGHYVCAVGYRSDGVYVHDPFGIRMGQTDNYENASGDYDF
;
A
#
# COMPACT_ATOMS: atom_id res chain seq x y z
N MET A 1 9.30 -5.35 -8.86
CA MET A 1 8.44 -5.06 -10.03
C MET A 1 7.23 -5.99 -9.93
N ASP A 2 6.02 -5.50 -10.18
CA ASP A 2 4.76 -6.26 -10.05
C ASP A 2 4.73 -7.44 -11.04
N VAL A 3 4.28 -8.62 -10.60
CA VAL A 3 4.24 -9.84 -11.43
C VAL A 3 3.35 -9.64 -12.66
N GLU A 4 2.22 -8.93 -12.52
CA GLU A 4 1.34 -8.61 -13.66
C GLU A 4 2.01 -7.69 -14.69
N VAL A 5 2.88 -6.78 -14.22
CA VAL A 5 3.64 -5.88 -15.10
C VAL A 5 4.75 -6.64 -15.81
N LEU A 6 5.43 -7.54 -15.10
CA LEU A 6 6.46 -8.40 -15.68
C LEU A 6 5.88 -9.38 -16.70
N GLU A 7 4.74 -10.02 -16.39
CA GLU A 7 4.03 -10.91 -17.31
C GLU A 7 3.53 -10.15 -18.54
N TYR A 8 2.94 -8.96 -18.35
CA TYR A 8 2.51 -8.13 -19.47
C TYR A 8 3.68 -7.66 -20.35
N GLN A 9 4.80 -7.27 -19.76
CA GLN A 9 6.01 -6.89 -20.50
C GLN A 9 6.63 -8.08 -21.23
N ARG A 10 6.66 -9.26 -20.59
CA ARG A 10 7.10 -10.52 -21.19
C ARG A 10 6.22 -10.89 -22.39
N ASP A 11 4.91 -10.92 -22.20
CA ASP A 11 3.96 -11.31 -23.24
C ASP A 11 4.00 -10.31 -24.41
N ARG A 12 4.16 -9.01 -24.12
CA ARG A 12 4.40 -7.97 -25.13
C ARG A 12 5.70 -8.19 -25.91
N ALA A 13 6.79 -8.52 -25.21
CA ALA A 13 8.07 -8.80 -25.86
C ALA A 13 7.93 -10.02 -26.79
N LEU A 14 7.24 -11.07 -26.33
CA LEU A 14 6.97 -12.26 -27.12
C LEU A 14 6.09 -11.98 -28.35
N ASP A 15 5.04 -11.17 -28.23
CA ASP A 15 4.17 -10.83 -29.36
C ASP A 15 4.88 -9.94 -30.38
N TRP A 16 5.66 -8.96 -29.93
CA TRP A 16 6.51 -8.15 -30.80
C TRP A 16 7.55 -9.02 -31.55
N LEU A 17 8.17 -9.97 -30.85
CA LEU A 17 9.13 -10.91 -31.45
C LEU A 17 8.45 -11.84 -32.48
N ARG A 18 7.28 -12.39 -32.17
CA ARG A 18 6.51 -13.23 -33.10
C ARG A 18 6.18 -12.48 -34.38
N GLN A 19 5.75 -11.22 -34.26
CA GLN A 19 5.48 -10.38 -35.41
C GLN A 19 6.76 -10.13 -36.22
N ARG A 20 7.90 -9.86 -35.56
CA ARG A 20 9.17 -9.60 -36.25
C ARG A 20 9.77 -10.82 -36.93
N ILE A 21 9.57 -12.00 -36.36
CA ILE A 21 9.95 -13.29 -36.96
C ILE A 21 9.10 -13.57 -38.20
N GLN A 22 7.78 -13.33 -38.13
CA GLN A 22 6.89 -13.45 -39.29
C GLN A 22 7.26 -12.49 -40.43
N GLU A 23 7.85 -11.34 -40.10
CA GLU A 23 8.30 -10.32 -41.05
C GLU A 23 9.74 -10.52 -41.56
N SER A 24 10.50 -11.51 -41.05
CA SER A 24 11.94 -11.65 -41.32
C SER A 24 12.25 -12.74 -42.38
N GLU A 25 13.10 -12.40 -43.36
CA GLU A 25 13.58 -13.32 -44.40
C GLU A 25 14.67 -14.32 -43.91
N SER A 26 15.19 -14.17 -42.68
CA SER A 26 16.24 -15.08 -42.14
C SER A 26 16.11 -15.28 -40.61
N PRO A 27 15.48 -16.38 -40.16
CA PRO A 27 15.17 -16.64 -38.74
C PRO A 27 16.41 -16.76 -37.82
N ASP A 28 17.51 -17.33 -38.29
CA ASP A 28 18.71 -17.64 -37.46
C ASP A 28 19.50 -16.41 -37.00
N LYS A 29 19.30 -15.26 -37.66
CA LYS A 29 19.90 -13.99 -37.24
C LYS A 29 19.08 -13.34 -36.12
N VAL A 30 17.77 -13.56 -36.13
CA VAL A 30 16.83 -13.03 -35.13
C VAL A 30 16.99 -13.76 -33.80
N ASP A 31 17.21 -15.07 -33.83
CA ASP A 31 17.39 -15.90 -32.63
C ASP A 31 18.63 -15.50 -31.82
N ARG A 32 19.73 -15.14 -32.50
CA ARG A 32 20.95 -14.62 -31.84
C ARG A 32 20.79 -13.21 -31.27
N GLN A 33 19.96 -12.37 -31.89
CA GLN A 33 19.64 -11.04 -31.37
C GLN A 33 18.69 -11.13 -30.16
N LEU A 34 17.82 -12.14 -30.15
CA LEU A 34 16.90 -12.44 -29.05
C LEU A 34 17.63 -12.87 -27.77
N ASP A 35 18.60 -13.77 -27.89
CA ASP A 35 19.43 -14.21 -26.77
C ASP A 35 20.23 -13.07 -26.11
N ALA A 36 20.67 -12.09 -26.91
CA ALA A 36 21.37 -10.91 -26.40
C ALA A 36 20.42 -9.97 -25.62
N LEU A 37 19.21 -9.75 -26.13
CA LEU A 37 18.21 -8.88 -25.50
C LEU A 37 17.66 -9.47 -24.19
N ILE A 38 17.44 -10.79 -24.13
CA ILE A 38 17.02 -11.49 -22.90
C ILE A 38 18.07 -11.34 -21.81
N ARG A 39 19.36 -11.41 -22.15
CA ARG A 39 20.47 -11.20 -21.21
C ARG A 39 20.57 -9.76 -20.73
N GLU A 40 20.28 -8.79 -21.59
CA GLU A 40 20.24 -7.36 -21.25
C GLU A 40 19.08 -7.02 -20.30
N ILE A 41 17.90 -7.59 -20.53
CA ILE A 41 16.73 -7.44 -19.65
C ILE A 41 16.98 -8.10 -18.29
N ALA A 42 17.64 -9.27 -18.26
CA ALA A 42 18.03 -9.94 -17.01
C ALA A 42 19.13 -9.20 -16.23
N GLY A 43 20.02 -8.47 -16.93
CA GLY A 43 21.10 -7.66 -16.33
C GLY A 43 20.66 -6.34 -15.67
N LEU A 44 19.40 -5.90 -15.86
CA LEU A 44 18.84 -4.71 -15.22
C LEU A 44 18.42 -4.91 -13.74
N GLN A 45 18.71 -6.08 -13.16
CA GLN A 45 18.37 -6.39 -11.75
C GLN A 45 19.47 -6.03 -10.73
N GLU A 46 20.64 -5.56 -11.15
CA GLU A 46 21.70 -5.12 -10.23
C GLU A 46 21.55 -3.64 -9.82
N GLY A 47 20.69 -3.40 -8.84
CA GLY A 47 20.84 -2.40 -7.78
C GLY A 47 21.23 -0.95 -8.15
N GLN A 48 20.22 -0.11 -8.40
CA GLN A 48 20.11 1.25 -7.83
C GLN A 48 18.67 1.76 -7.95
N LEU A 49 17.97 1.88 -6.82
CA LEU A 49 16.65 2.50 -6.71
C LEU A 49 16.83 4.02 -6.56
N TYR A 50 16.45 4.79 -7.58
CA TYR A 50 16.17 6.21 -7.39
C TYR A 50 14.87 6.36 -6.60
N GLY A 51 15.01 6.96 -5.42
CA GLY A 51 13.94 7.20 -4.46
C GLY A 51 12.80 8.03 -5.03
N PHE A 52 11.63 7.77 -4.45
CA PHE A 52 10.35 8.41 -4.68
C PHE A 52 10.46 9.93 -4.84
N VAL A 53 9.78 10.44 -5.86
CA VAL A 53 9.44 11.86 -5.99
C VAL A 53 8.69 12.28 -4.74
N ARG A 54 9.26 13.21 -3.96
CA ARG A 54 8.50 14.06 -3.05
C ARG A 54 7.51 14.87 -3.88
N VAL A 55 6.22 14.72 -3.60
CA VAL A 55 5.23 15.72 -4.02
C VAL A 55 5.44 16.94 -3.10
N PRO A 56 5.73 18.14 -3.63
CA PRO A 56 5.66 19.36 -2.83
C PRO A 56 4.24 19.47 -2.28
N GLN A 57 4.09 19.85 -1.02
CA GLN A 57 2.80 20.33 -0.53
C GLN A 57 2.30 21.39 -1.52
N GLN A 58 1.21 21.08 -2.24
CA GLN A 58 0.48 22.16 -2.90
C GLN A 58 -0.16 22.98 -1.78
N PRO A 59 -0.12 24.32 -1.87
CA PRO A 59 -0.89 25.15 -0.97
C PRO A 59 -2.35 24.69 -1.05
N SER A 60 -2.95 24.47 0.11
CA SER A 60 -4.40 24.34 0.24
C SER A 60 -5.02 25.70 -0.10
N GLU A 61 -5.12 26.01 -1.39
CA GLU A 61 -6.03 27.05 -1.82
C GLU A 61 -7.45 26.48 -1.71
N GLY A 62 -8.14 26.93 -0.67
CA GLY A 62 -9.58 26.77 -0.52
C GLY A 62 -10.28 27.45 -1.69
N SER A 63 -10.47 26.69 -2.76
CA SER A 63 -11.36 27.01 -3.86
C SER A 63 -12.26 25.80 -4.02
N SER A 64 -13.57 25.98 -3.85
CA SER A 64 -14.55 24.95 -4.21
C SER A 64 -14.26 24.55 -5.65
N SER A 65 -13.97 23.28 -5.92
CA SER A 65 -13.44 22.81 -7.22
C SER A 65 -14.30 23.16 -8.44
N GLY A 66 -15.51 23.68 -8.25
CA GLY A 66 -16.48 23.98 -9.30
C GLY A 66 -17.04 22.73 -9.98
N LEU A 67 -16.49 21.56 -9.64
CA LEU A 67 -16.89 20.25 -10.15
C LEU A 67 -18.16 19.79 -9.45
N LYS A 68 -19.10 19.27 -10.24
CA LYS A 68 -20.26 18.56 -9.71
C LYS A 68 -19.80 17.26 -9.02
N PRO A 69 -20.61 16.68 -8.10
CA PRO A 69 -20.22 15.49 -7.34
C PRO A 69 -19.67 14.33 -8.17
N SER A 70 -20.22 14.06 -9.35
CA SER A 70 -19.78 12.96 -10.25
C SER A 70 -18.70 13.37 -11.25
N GLN A 71 -18.06 14.53 -11.09
CA GLN A 71 -17.11 15.06 -12.06
C GLN A 71 -15.66 14.99 -11.58
N ILE A 72 -14.77 14.74 -12.52
CA ILE A 72 -13.32 14.85 -12.37
C ILE A 72 -12.73 15.68 -13.51
N ARG A 73 -11.61 16.36 -13.27
CA ARG A 73 -10.95 17.24 -14.25
C ARG A 73 -9.49 16.86 -14.44
N SER A 74 -9.00 16.80 -15.68
CA SER A 74 -7.58 16.64 -15.96
C SER A 74 -6.82 17.92 -15.59
N ARG A 75 -5.72 17.80 -14.83
CA ARG A 75 -4.87 18.93 -14.42
C ARG A 75 -3.79 19.26 -15.45
N ARG A 76 -3.52 18.31 -16.35
CA ARG A 76 -2.50 18.35 -17.39
C ARG A 76 -2.82 17.30 -18.44
N GLU A 77 -2.05 17.31 -19.53
CA GLU A 77 -2.11 16.25 -20.54
C GLU A 77 -1.96 14.87 -19.87
N THR A 78 -2.91 13.98 -20.16
CA THR A 78 -2.99 12.69 -19.49
C THR A 78 -3.69 11.65 -20.35
N PHE A 79 -3.85 10.44 -19.82
CA PHE A 79 -4.48 9.33 -20.53
C PHE A 79 -5.57 8.66 -19.69
N ILE A 80 -6.66 8.26 -20.35
CA ILE A 80 -7.50 7.14 -19.90
C ILE A 80 -6.91 5.87 -20.52
N LYS A 81 -6.77 4.81 -19.72
CA LYS A 81 -6.02 3.60 -20.09
C LYS A 81 -6.86 2.36 -19.88
N ILE A 82 -6.62 1.31 -20.66
CA ILE A 82 -7.30 0.02 -20.41
C ILE A 82 -6.70 -0.77 -19.24
N LYS A 83 -5.49 -0.41 -18.79
CA LYS A 83 -4.76 -1.06 -17.68
C LYS A 83 -4.11 -0.01 -16.77
N PRO A 84 -3.95 -0.28 -15.45
CA PRO A 84 -3.37 0.65 -14.48
C PRO A 84 -1.82 0.63 -14.48
N ILE A 85 -1.21 0.72 -15.66
CA ILE A 85 0.26 0.76 -15.85
C ILE A 85 0.69 2.06 -16.52
N ALA A 86 2.00 2.38 -16.50
CA ALA A 86 2.49 3.61 -17.12
C ALA A 86 2.20 3.62 -18.64
N SER A 87 1.82 4.80 -19.16
CA SER A 87 1.28 4.93 -20.53
C SER A 87 2.30 4.57 -21.62
N ASN A 88 3.59 4.63 -21.34
CA ASN A 88 4.68 4.18 -22.23
C ASN A 88 4.74 2.65 -22.40
N TYR A 89 4.09 1.89 -21.52
CA TYR A 89 3.94 0.44 -21.67
C TYR A 89 2.70 0.03 -22.47
N LEU A 90 1.80 0.96 -22.78
CA LEU A 90 0.55 0.70 -23.52
C LEU A 90 0.68 1.06 -25.00
N LEU A 91 -0.03 0.31 -25.84
CA LEU A 91 -0.22 0.65 -27.25
C LEU A 91 -1.10 1.90 -27.38
N GLU A 92 -1.05 2.57 -28.52
CA GLU A 92 -1.90 3.74 -28.78
C GLU A 92 -3.39 3.39 -28.69
N LYS A 93 -3.81 2.21 -29.18
CA LYS A 93 -5.20 1.72 -29.06
C LYS A 93 -5.65 1.39 -27.63
N GLU A 94 -4.71 1.31 -26.70
CA GLU A 94 -4.94 0.92 -25.30
C GLU A 94 -5.03 2.15 -24.36
N ARG A 95 -4.92 3.35 -24.93
CA ARG A 95 -4.97 4.61 -24.21
C ARG A 95 -5.66 5.68 -25.03
N ILE A 96 -6.30 6.62 -24.36
CA ILE A 96 -6.91 7.78 -24.98
C ILE A 96 -6.25 9.00 -24.37
N ALA A 97 -5.59 9.81 -25.19
CA ALA A 97 -4.99 11.06 -24.75
C ALA A 97 -6.07 12.10 -24.44
N LEU A 98 -5.82 12.91 -23.41
CA LEU A 98 -6.70 13.98 -22.99
C LEU A 98 -5.87 15.24 -22.73
N ASP A 99 -6.37 16.35 -23.23
CA ASP A 99 -5.82 17.67 -22.97
C ASP A 99 -6.01 18.07 -21.49
N PRO A 100 -5.27 19.10 -21.00
CA PRO A 100 -5.56 19.74 -19.73
C PRO A 100 -6.99 20.28 -19.64
N ASP A 101 -7.51 20.40 -18.42
CA ASP A 101 -8.82 20.99 -18.08
C ASP A 101 -10.05 20.29 -18.67
N VAL A 102 -9.90 19.07 -19.18
CA VAL A 102 -11.01 18.23 -19.62
C VAL A 102 -11.77 17.72 -18.40
N VAL A 103 -13.07 18.05 -18.34
CA VAL A 103 -13.98 17.56 -17.30
C VAL A 103 -14.76 16.36 -17.84
N ILE A 104 -14.77 15.26 -17.09
CA ILE A 104 -15.58 14.08 -17.41
C ILE A 104 -16.48 13.70 -16.24
N GLU A 105 -17.65 13.14 -16.58
CA GLU A 105 -18.53 12.52 -15.61
C GLU A 105 -18.17 11.05 -15.41
N VAL A 106 -18.14 10.62 -14.15
CA VAL A 106 -17.91 9.24 -13.74
C VAL A 106 -19.14 8.73 -13.00
N ALA A 107 -19.65 7.58 -13.44
CA ALA A 107 -20.73 6.87 -12.77
C ALA A 107 -20.21 6.05 -11.58
N ASN A 108 -18.96 5.59 -11.66
CA ASN A 108 -18.31 4.87 -10.58
C ASN A 108 -16.81 5.15 -10.60
N LEU A 109 -16.22 5.25 -9.41
CA LEU A 109 -14.81 5.54 -9.21
C LEU A 109 -14.28 4.65 -8.10
N LYS A 110 -13.20 3.92 -8.37
CA LYS A 110 -12.56 3.03 -7.39
C LYS A 110 -11.07 3.20 -7.48
N GLN A 111 -10.43 3.46 -6.35
CA GLN A 111 -8.98 3.52 -6.31
C GLN A 111 -8.38 2.17 -6.72
N ASP A 112 -7.38 2.23 -7.58
CA ASP A 112 -6.63 1.09 -8.10
C ASP A 112 -5.12 1.18 -7.74
N LYS A 113 -4.34 0.16 -8.13
CA LYS A 113 -2.92 0.03 -7.83
C LYS A 113 -2.15 1.13 -8.54
N HIS A 114 -0.91 1.36 -8.11
CA HIS A 114 0.03 2.27 -8.80
C HIS A 114 -0.48 3.70 -8.97
N GLN A 115 -1.28 4.20 -8.01
CA GLN A 115 -1.91 5.52 -8.05
C GLN A 115 -2.85 5.71 -9.26
N HIS A 116 -3.58 4.66 -9.63
CA HIS A 116 -4.66 4.77 -10.61
C HIS A 116 -6.03 4.80 -9.92
N HIS A 117 -7.04 5.28 -10.63
CA HIS A 117 -8.42 4.94 -10.33
C HIS A 117 -8.99 4.17 -11.51
N TRP A 118 -9.69 3.09 -11.23
CA TRP A 118 -10.66 2.54 -12.16
C TRP A 118 -11.87 3.48 -12.19
N ILE A 119 -12.32 3.81 -13.40
CA ILE A 119 -13.47 4.65 -13.65
C ILE A 119 -14.45 3.93 -14.56
N GLN A 120 -15.74 4.16 -14.32
CA GLN A 120 -16.82 3.81 -15.23
C GLN A 120 -17.53 5.08 -15.66
N LEU A 121 -17.67 5.27 -16.96
CA LEU A 121 -18.40 6.36 -17.56
C LEU A 121 -19.92 6.05 -17.58
N PRO A 122 -20.79 7.07 -17.67
CA PRO A 122 -22.25 6.86 -17.71
C PRO A 122 -22.75 5.95 -18.84
N ASN A 123 -22.01 5.87 -19.96
CA ASN A 123 -22.32 4.98 -21.07
C ASN A 123 -21.88 3.52 -20.85
N GLY A 124 -21.38 3.19 -19.65
CA GLY A 124 -20.93 1.85 -19.28
C GLY A 124 -19.49 1.52 -19.66
N HIS A 125 -18.81 2.36 -20.45
CA HIS A 125 -17.39 2.19 -20.75
C HIS A 125 -16.54 2.36 -19.50
N GLN A 126 -15.44 1.62 -19.43
CA GLN A 126 -14.59 1.56 -18.26
C GLN A 126 -13.11 1.73 -18.63
N GLY A 127 -12.32 2.21 -17.68
CA GLY A 127 -10.88 2.39 -17.87
C GLY A 127 -10.18 2.83 -16.60
N TYR A 128 -8.93 3.23 -16.74
CA TYR A 128 -8.06 3.64 -15.64
C TYR A 128 -7.49 5.03 -15.90
N ILE A 129 -7.49 5.87 -14.87
CA ILE A 129 -6.83 7.17 -14.87
C ILE A 129 -5.69 7.17 -13.87
N TYR A 130 -4.65 7.97 -14.11
CA TYR A 130 -3.54 8.12 -13.16
C TYR A 130 -3.80 9.32 -12.24
N SER A 131 -4.15 9.05 -10.99
CA SER A 131 -4.73 10.01 -10.04
C SER A 131 -4.00 11.34 -9.91
N PRO A 132 -2.65 11.41 -9.90
CA PRO A 132 -1.94 12.68 -9.79
C PRO A 132 -2.20 13.68 -10.92
N HIS A 133 -2.76 13.23 -12.05
CA HIS A 133 -3.11 14.10 -13.18
C HIS A 133 -4.56 14.58 -13.11
N TRP A 134 -5.31 14.23 -12.05
CA TRP A 134 -6.74 14.49 -11.97
C TRP A 134 -7.09 15.24 -10.69
N GLU A 135 -8.09 16.09 -10.83
CA GLU A 135 -8.80 16.71 -9.73
C GLU A 135 -10.15 16.04 -9.56
N PHE A 136 -10.49 15.72 -8.32
CA PHE A 136 -11.74 15.07 -7.95
C PHE A 136 -12.71 16.08 -7.32
N SER A 137 -14.00 15.85 -7.44
CA SER A 137 -15.02 16.63 -6.72
C SER A 137 -14.86 16.47 -5.20
N GLU A 138 -15.41 17.42 -4.44
CA GLU A 138 -15.42 17.33 -2.96
C GLU A 138 -16.21 16.14 -2.42
N ALA A 139 -17.18 15.61 -3.18
CA ALA A 139 -17.91 14.39 -2.79
C ALA A 139 -17.01 13.15 -2.92
N GLU A 140 -16.20 13.09 -3.97
CA GLU A 140 -15.26 11.99 -4.22
C GLU A 140 -14.05 12.00 -3.27
N LYS A 141 -13.65 13.17 -2.76
CA LYS A 141 -12.57 13.31 -1.77
C LYS A 141 -12.95 12.80 -0.37
N LYS A 142 -14.25 12.70 -0.02
CA LYS A 142 -14.74 12.51 1.36
C LYS A 142 -14.84 11.06 1.85
N LYS A 143 -13.90 10.17 1.51
CA LYS A 143 -13.76 8.90 2.24
C LYS A 143 -12.86 9.10 3.45
N ASP A 144 -13.47 9.09 4.63
CA ASP A 144 -12.82 9.02 5.94
C ASP A 144 -13.20 7.67 6.57
N VAL A 145 -12.21 6.78 6.72
CA VAL A 145 -12.37 5.46 7.31
C VAL A 145 -11.54 5.41 8.57
N LYS A 146 -12.17 5.05 9.68
CA LYS A 146 -11.53 4.99 10.98
C LYS A 146 -11.99 3.76 11.75
N LEU A 147 -11.09 2.80 11.94
CA LEU A 147 -11.34 1.57 12.67
C LEU A 147 -11.13 1.80 14.16
N ASN A 148 -11.98 1.19 14.99
CA ASN A 148 -11.89 1.27 16.44
C ASN A 148 -10.92 0.21 16.99
N VAL A 149 -9.67 0.25 16.50
CA VAL A 149 -8.60 -0.65 16.92
C VAL A 149 -8.11 -0.23 18.30
N PRO A 150 -7.99 -1.15 19.28
CA PRO A 150 -7.44 -0.81 20.58
C PRO A 150 -5.99 -0.36 20.43
N TYR A 151 -5.61 0.64 21.23
CA TYR A 151 -4.23 1.09 21.30
C TYR A 151 -3.48 0.34 22.39
N PHE A 152 -2.27 -0.10 22.04
CA PHE A 152 -1.33 -0.87 22.83
C PHE A 152 0.02 -0.17 22.81
N ASN A 153 0.75 -0.17 23.93
CA ASN A 153 1.93 0.67 24.12
C ASN A 153 3.16 -0.20 24.35
N GLN A 154 4.06 -0.28 23.37
CA GLN A 154 5.21 -1.20 23.45
C GLN A 154 6.12 -0.99 24.67
N ARG A 155 6.01 0.14 25.37
CA ARG A 155 6.84 0.48 26.55
C ARG A 155 6.39 -0.21 27.84
N ASP A 156 5.19 -0.79 27.88
CA ASP A 156 4.71 -1.60 29.02
C ASP A 156 4.72 -3.10 28.74
N ASN A 157 5.04 -3.52 27.51
CA ASN A 157 5.27 -4.92 27.17
C ASN A 157 6.29 -5.60 28.09
N TRP A 158 6.06 -6.87 28.37
CA TRP A 158 6.94 -7.69 29.19
C TRP A 158 8.22 -8.09 28.44
N ASP A 159 9.37 -7.82 29.08
CA ASP A 159 10.69 -8.14 28.54
C ASP A 159 10.98 -9.65 28.40
N ARG A 160 10.15 -10.51 28.99
CA ARG A 160 10.41 -11.95 29.17
C ARG A 160 10.72 -12.70 27.87
N PHE A 161 10.01 -12.37 26.79
CA PHE A 161 10.12 -13.12 25.52
C PHE A 161 10.97 -12.41 24.48
N HIS A 162 10.86 -11.08 24.38
CA HIS A 162 11.45 -10.30 23.29
C HIS A 162 12.39 -9.17 23.77
N GLY A 163 12.74 -9.15 25.05
CA GLY A 163 13.59 -8.11 25.63
C GLY A 163 12.87 -6.76 25.73
N PRO A 164 13.62 -5.65 25.90
CA PRO A 164 13.05 -4.35 26.27
C PRO A 164 12.01 -3.86 25.27
N GLY A 165 10.91 -3.27 25.78
CA GLY A 165 9.82 -2.72 24.97
C GLY A 165 10.22 -1.86 23.77
N GLY A 166 11.36 -1.16 23.81
CA GLY A 166 11.88 -0.32 22.72
C GLY A 166 12.08 -1.01 21.37
N ARG A 167 12.16 -2.35 21.31
CA ARG A 167 12.26 -3.12 20.05
C ARG A 167 10.97 -3.85 19.65
N GLN A 168 9.90 -3.70 20.43
CA GLN A 168 8.67 -4.48 20.27
C GLN A 168 7.59 -3.75 19.43
N CYS A 169 7.95 -2.75 18.62
CA CYS A 169 6.99 -2.00 17.79
C CYS A 169 6.21 -2.91 16.83
N ASN A 170 6.89 -3.90 16.23
CA ASN A 170 6.29 -4.83 15.29
C ASN A 170 5.32 -5.82 15.99
N LEU A 171 5.71 -6.37 17.14
CA LEU A 171 4.86 -7.20 17.99
C LEU A 171 3.61 -6.46 18.43
N THR A 172 3.77 -5.25 18.95
CA THR A 172 2.66 -4.43 19.46
C THR A 172 1.70 -4.05 18.33
N SER A 173 2.22 -3.69 17.15
CA SER A 173 1.40 -3.38 15.97
C SER A 173 0.56 -4.57 15.50
N HIS A 174 1.14 -5.78 15.52
CA HIS A 174 0.42 -7.01 15.20
C HIS A 174 -0.59 -7.41 16.27
N ALA A 175 -0.26 -7.22 17.55
CA ALA A 175 -1.17 -7.50 18.66
C ALA A 175 -2.43 -6.62 18.59
N MET A 176 -2.29 -5.31 18.31
CA MET A 176 -3.44 -4.41 18.10
C MET A 176 -4.35 -4.89 16.98
N ALA A 177 -3.77 -5.19 15.81
CA ALA A 177 -4.51 -5.66 14.65
C ALA A 177 -5.23 -6.99 14.94
N ALA A 178 -4.54 -7.94 15.56
CA ALA A 178 -5.07 -9.25 15.87
C ALA A 178 -6.19 -9.19 16.92
N ASP A 179 -6.01 -8.43 18.00
CA ASP A 179 -7.04 -8.30 19.04
C ASP A 179 -8.30 -7.64 18.48
N TYR A 180 -8.16 -6.63 17.62
CA TYR A 180 -9.28 -6.03 16.90
C TYR A 180 -10.04 -7.05 16.03
N LEU A 181 -9.32 -7.79 15.18
CA LEU A 181 -9.93 -8.79 14.28
C LEU A 181 -10.65 -9.90 15.07
N LEU A 182 -10.13 -10.24 16.24
CA LEU A 182 -10.71 -11.25 17.14
C LEU A 182 -11.68 -10.66 18.17
N LYS A 183 -12.03 -9.38 18.05
CA LYS A 183 -13.01 -8.71 18.92
C LYS A 183 -12.64 -8.77 20.42
N GLY A 184 -11.37 -8.51 20.72
CA GLY A 184 -10.84 -8.42 22.08
C GLY A 184 -10.45 -9.75 22.71
N GLU A 185 -10.34 -10.82 21.91
CA GLU A 185 -10.08 -12.17 22.43
C GLU A 185 -8.66 -12.33 22.99
N ILE A 186 -7.65 -11.68 22.39
CA ILE A 186 -6.28 -11.72 22.90
C ILE A 186 -6.24 -11.04 24.27
N SER A 187 -6.84 -9.86 24.39
CA SER A 187 -6.96 -9.13 25.65
C SER A 187 -7.64 -9.97 26.74
N LYS A 188 -8.74 -10.66 26.41
CA LYS A 188 -9.45 -11.53 27.37
C LYS A 188 -8.59 -12.70 27.82
N GLN A 189 -7.92 -13.38 26.90
CA GLN A 189 -7.08 -14.53 27.20
C GLN A 189 -5.83 -14.13 27.99
N ALA A 190 -5.22 -12.99 27.67
CA ALA A 190 -4.08 -12.45 28.39
C ALA A 190 -4.42 -12.23 29.86
N LYS A 191 -5.56 -11.57 30.12
CA LYS A 191 -6.09 -11.37 31.47
C LYS A 191 -6.39 -12.68 32.19
N ALA A 192 -7.01 -13.65 31.50
CA ALA A 192 -7.34 -14.96 32.09
C ALA A 192 -6.09 -15.77 32.47
N LYS A 193 -4.98 -15.55 31.76
CA LYS A 193 -3.67 -16.18 32.02
C LYS A 193 -2.75 -15.34 32.92
N HIS A 194 -3.24 -14.21 33.44
CA HIS A 194 -2.49 -13.29 34.30
C HIS A 194 -1.23 -12.68 33.64
N TYR A 195 -1.29 -12.41 32.33
CA TYR A 195 -0.33 -11.52 31.69
C TYR A 195 -0.55 -10.07 32.13
N LEU A 196 0.48 -9.23 32.00
CA LEU A 196 0.38 -7.81 32.31
C LEU A 196 -0.44 -7.12 31.23
N GLU A 197 -0.08 -7.37 29.97
CA GLU A 197 -0.67 -6.74 28.80
C GLU A 197 -1.12 -7.78 27.75
N ALA A 198 -1.96 -7.38 26.80
CA ALA A 198 -2.46 -8.26 25.73
C ALA A 198 -1.32 -8.71 24.80
N GLU A 199 -0.37 -7.81 24.59
CA GLU A 199 0.86 -7.95 23.82
C GLU A 199 1.71 -9.11 24.34
N ASP A 200 1.71 -9.39 25.64
CA ASP A 200 2.53 -10.44 26.23
C ASP A 200 2.07 -11.83 25.81
N LEU A 201 0.74 -12.04 25.70
CA LEU A 201 0.18 -13.28 25.20
C LEU A 201 0.53 -13.48 23.72
N TYR A 202 0.40 -12.42 22.92
CA TYR A 202 0.82 -12.46 21.51
C TYR A 202 2.33 -12.71 21.40
N GLY A 203 3.12 -12.08 22.25
CA GLY A 203 4.57 -12.22 22.34
C GLY A 203 5.03 -13.63 22.68
N GLU A 204 4.36 -14.31 23.61
CA GLU A 204 4.61 -15.74 23.90
C GLU A 204 4.37 -16.61 22.67
N VAL A 205 3.28 -16.39 21.94
CA VAL A 205 2.97 -17.16 20.73
C VAL A 205 3.99 -16.88 19.63
N LEU A 206 4.35 -15.60 19.42
CA LEU A 206 5.36 -15.19 18.46
C LEU A 206 6.72 -15.82 18.75
N TYR A 207 7.10 -15.94 20.03
CA TYR A 207 8.38 -16.49 20.47
C TYR A 207 8.64 -17.92 19.96
N LYS A 208 7.58 -18.68 19.67
CA LYS A 208 7.70 -20.02 19.06
C LYS A 208 8.25 -19.98 17.63
N TYR A 209 8.06 -18.86 16.93
CA TYR A 209 8.33 -18.71 15.50
C TYR A 209 9.52 -17.80 15.20
N GLY A 210 9.81 -16.85 16.10
CA GLY A 210 10.98 -15.99 15.96
C GLY A 210 10.90 -14.75 16.84
N ASP A 211 11.88 -13.89 16.62
CA ASP A 211 12.03 -12.63 17.35
C ASP A 211 11.05 -11.55 16.84
N THR A 212 10.62 -10.64 17.72
CA THR A 212 9.74 -9.50 17.38
C THR A 212 10.19 -8.68 16.17
N THR A 213 11.48 -8.56 15.89
CA THR A 213 11.95 -7.77 14.74
C THR A 213 11.88 -8.52 13.42
N ASN A 214 11.54 -9.82 13.43
CA ASN A 214 11.39 -10.62 12.23
C ASN A 214 9.93 -10.55 11.71
N PRO A 215 9.64 -9.80 10.64
CA PRO A 215 8.27 -9.68 10.13
C PRO A 215 7.66 -11.00 9.65
N GLN A 216 8.48 -11.96 9.20
CA GLN A 216 8.00 -13.24 8.70
C GLN A 216 7.51 -14.16 9.83
N ALA A 217 8.02 -14.00 11.05
CA ALA A 217 7.61 -14.79 12.21
C ALA A 217 6.15 -14.51 12.65
N HIS A 218 5.62 -13.33 12.31
CA HIS A 218 4.25 -12.95 12.66
C HIS A 218 3.19 -13.73 11.89
N THR A 219 3.49 -14.20 10.68
CA THR A 219 2.50 -14.95 9.88
C THR A 219 2.08 -16.26 10.54
N PRO A 220 3.00 -17.18 10.91
CA PRO A 220 2.61 -18.37 11.64
C PRO A 220 2.09 -18.07 13.06
N ALA A 221 2.54 -16.98 13.71
CA ALA A 221 1.99 -16.56 15.00
C ALA A 221 0.52 -16.14 14.91
N LEU A 222 0.15 -15.35 13.90
CA LEU A 222 -1.24 -14.98 13.62
C LEU A 222 -2.11 -16.20 13.32
N LYS A 223 -1.54 -17.20 12.64
CA LYS A 223 -2.23 -18.46 12.34
C LYS A 223 -2.59 -19.26 13.60
N ASP A 224 -1.75 -19.26 14.64
CA ASP A 224 -2.08 -19.86 15.95
C ASP A 224 -3.33 -19.23 16.59
N PHE A 225 -3.63 -17.97 16.25
CA PHE A 225 -4.85 -17.26 16.66
C PHE A 225 -6.01 -17.39 15.65
N GLY A 226 -5.85 -18.17 14.58
CA GLY A 226 -6.85 -18.35 13.53
C GLY A 226 -6.93 -17.22 12.50
N ILE A 227 -5.91 -16.36 12.42
CA ILE A 227 -5.81 -15.29 11.43
C ILE A 227 -4.87 -15.74 10.32
N GLU A 228 -5.39 -15.87 9.10
CA GLU A 228 -4.57 -16.11 7.91
C GLU A 228 -3.96 -14.79 7.41
N SER A 229 -2.65 -14.77 7.22
CA SER A 229 -1.91 -13.59 6.78
C SER A 229 -0.78 -13.96 5.83
N TYR A 230 -0.20 -12.95 5.19
CA TYR A 230 1.06 -13.07 4.47
C TYR A 230 1.86 -11.79 4.66
N PHE A 231 3.19 -11.90 4.58
CA PHE A 231 4.08 -10.76 4.60
C PHE A 231 4.54 -10.39 3.19
N SER A 232 4.64 -9.09 2.89
CA SER A 232 5.10 -8.60 1.59
C SER A 232 5.87 -7.29 1.70
N TYR A 233 6.95 -7.19 0.92
CA TYR A 233 7.68 -5.94 0.70
C TYR A 233 7.11 -5.10 -0.46
N SER A 234 6.13 -5.63 -1.20
CA SER A 234 5.56 -5.00 -2.39
C SER A 234 4.13 -4.48 -2.20
N GLY A 235 3.66 -4.39 -0.94
CA GLY A 235 2.35 -3.81 -0.64
C GLY A 235 2.25 -2.35 -1.09
N SER A 236 1.12 -2.00 -1.70
CA SER A 236 0.83 -0.64 -2.15
C SER A 236 -0.12 0.08 -1.19
N ILE A 237 -0.15 1.41 -1.24
CA ILE A 237 -1.18 2.20 -0.54
C ILE A 237 -2.59 1.74 -0.92
N LYS A 238 -2.83 1.30 -2.16
CA LYS A 238 -4.15 0.77 -2.55
C LYS A 238 -4.52 -0.50 -1.77
N ASP A 239 -3.57 -1.41 -1.59
CA ASP A 239 -3.81 -2.65 -0.83
C ASP A 239 -4.14 -2.31 0.63
N LEU A 240 -3.41 -1.34 1.21
CA LEU A 240 -3.69 -0.80 2.54
C LEU A 240 -5.12 -0.24 2.64
N LEU A 241 -5.51 0.66 1.74
CA LEU A 241 -6.84 1.27 1.76
C LEU A 241 -7.95 0.24 1.54
N LEU A 242 -7.73 -0.79 0.71
CA LEU A 242 -8.67 -1.89 0.51
C LEU A 242 -8.86 -2.73 1.78
N CYS A 243 -7.78 -3.00 2.53
CA CYS A 243 -7.86 -3.66 3.82
C CYS A 243 -8.68 -2.82 4.80
N LEU A 244 -8.39 -1.52 4.89
CA LEU A 244 -9.08 -0.60 5.80
C LEU A 244 -10.57 -0.45 5.45
N ASP A 245 -10.93 -0.36 4.17
CA ASP A 245 -12.32 -0.36 3.67
C ASP A 245 -13.08 -1.64 4.08
N LYS A 246 -12.36 -2.76 4.27
CA LYS A 246 -12.92 -4.04 4.74
C LYS A 246 -12.89 -4.22 6.26
N GLY A 247 -12.47 -3.19 7.00
CA GLY A 247 -12.31 -3.29 8.44
C GLY A 247 -11.13 -4.16 8.87
N ILE A 248 -10.06 -4.21 8.06
CA ILE A 248 -8.84 -4.97 8.38
C ILE A 248 -7.71 -3.96 8.64
N PRO A 249 -7.28 -3.79 9.90
CA PRO A 249 -6.10 -2.99 10.22
C PRO A 249 -4.82 -3.68 9.72
N VAL A 250 -3.81 -2.88 9.37
CA VAL A 250 -2.60 -3.38 8.71
C VAL A 250 -1.35 -2.95 9.47
N PRO A 251 -0.65 -3.88 10.13
CA PRO A 251 0.72 -3.66 10.60
C PRO A 251 1.64 -3.40 9.39
N LEU A 252 2.40 -2.32 9.42
CA LEU A 252 3.30 -1.96 8.33
C LEU A 252 4.61 -1.33 8.82
N GLY A 253 5.67 -1.58 8.06
CA GLY A 253 6.98 -0.97 8.29
C GLY A 253 7.08 0.41 7.66
N VAL A 254 7.65 1.36 8.38
CA VAL A 254 7.91 2.74 7.94
C VAL A 254 9.38 3.09 8.11
N ALA A 255 9.94 3.79 7.13
CA ALA A 255 11.36 4.09 7.03
C ALA A 255 11.70 5.54 7.41
N TYR A 256 11.03 6.11 8.42
CA TYR A 256 11.34 7.48 8.87
C TYR A 256 12.38 7.56 9.99
N LYS A 257 12.71 6.44 10.63
CA LYS A 257 13.87 6.29 11.55
C LYS A 257 14.99 5.55 10.84
N ALA A 258 16.23 5.83 11.23
CA ALA A 258 17.40 5.10 10.71
C ALA A 258 17.35 3.59 11.01
N SER A 259 16.68 3.18 12.10
CA SER A 259 16.47 1.78 12.48
C SER A 259 15.27 1.12 11.81
N GLY A 260 14.44 1.88 11.07
CA GLY A 260 13.07 1.48 10.73
C GLY A 260 12.14 1.49 11.95
N HIS A 261 10.83 1.43 11.69
CA HIS A 261 9.78 1.35 12.71
C HIS A 261 8.56 0.60 12.17
N TYR A 262 7.72 0.07 13.05
CA TYR A 262 6.45 -0.56 12.68
C TYR A 262 5.31 0.14 13.39
N VAL A 263 4.23 0.38 12.65
CA VAL A 263 2.99 0.98 13.13
C VAL A 263 1.80 0.14 12.68
N CYS A 264 0.64 0.33 13.32
CA CYS A 264 -0.60 -0.28 12.86
C CYS A 264 -1.43 0.78 12.13
N ALA A 265 -1.69 0.61 10.84
CA ALA A 265 -2.64 1.45 10.13
C ALA A 265 -4.08 1.05 10.48
N VAL A 266 -4.85 2.04 10.90
CA VAL A 266 -6.18 1.87 11.51
C VAL A 266 -7.24 2.72 10.81
N GLY A 267 -6.88 3.41 9.71
CA GLY A 267 -7.82 4.19 8.95
C GLY A 267 -7.13 5.08 7.92
N TYR A 268 -7.91 5.85 7.18
CA TYR A 268 -7.39 6.87 6.27
C TYR A 268 -8.40 7.99 6.03
N ARG A 269 -7.87 9.11 5.55
CA ARG A 269 -8.63 10.25 5.02
C ARG A 269 -7.94 10.73 3.73
N SER A 270 -8.50 11.76 3.10
CA SER A 270 -8.03 12.25 1.79
C SER A 270 -6.55 12.63 1.71
N ASP A 271 -5.95 13.00 2.84
CA ASP A 271 -4.58 13.53 2.93
C ASP A 271 -3.65 12.68 3.81
N GLY A 272 -4.07 11.51 4.30
CA GLY A 272 -3.23 10.70 5.18
C GLY A 272 -3.85 9.39 5.67
N VAL A 273 -3.04 8.62 6.40
CA VAL A 273 -3.41 7.35 7.03
C VAL A 273 -3.46 7.58 8.53
N TYR A 274 -4.51 7.11 9.19
CA TYR A 274 -4.52 7.05 10.65
C TYR A 274 -3.68 5.86 11.08
N VAL A 275 -2.70 6.09 11.94
CA VAL A 275 -1.88 5.01 12.50
C VAL A 275 -1.88 5.03 14.03
N HIS A 276 -1.84 3.85 14.61
CA HIS A 276 -1.43 3.65 15.99
C HIS A 276 0.07 3.36 16.00
N ASP A 277 0.86 4.35 16.42
CA ASP A 277 2.28 4.15 16.70
C ASP A 277 2.43 3.55 18.11
N PRO A 278 2.93 2.31 18.22
CA PRO A 278 3.03 1.62 19.50
C PRO A 278 3.96 2.32 20.51
N PHE A 279 4.79 3.28 20.10
CA PHE A 279 5.65 4.04 21.00
C PHE A 279 4.99 5.31 21.57
N GLY A 280 3.88 5.77 20.98
CA GLY A 280 3.15 6.98 21.37
C GLY A 280 2.90 7.92 20.20
N ILE A 281 2.49 9.16 20.47
CA ILE A 281 2.29 10.17 19.41
C ILE A 281 3.63 10.84 19.10
N ARG A 282 4.04 10.82 17.83
CA ARG A 282 5.29 11.45 17.40
C ARG A 282 5.15 12.97 17.35
N MET A 283 6.17 13.66 17.85
CA MET A 283 6.27 15.11 17.75
C MET A 283 6.88 15.54 16.40
N GLY A 284 6.03 15.65 15.39
CA GLY A 284 6.42 16.10 14.04
C GLY A 284 7.45 15.18 13.38
N GLN A 285 8.53 15.74 12.85
CA GLN A 285 9.62 14.95 12.22
C GLN A 285 10.73 14.52 13.19
N THR A 286 10.55 14.74 14.50
CA THR A 286 11.58 14.41 15.50
C THR A 286 11.53 12.93 15.91
N ASP A 287 12.49 12.50 16.72
CA ASP A 287 12.46 11.20 17.40
C ASP A 287 11.83 11.28 18.81
N ASN A 288 11.15 12.39 19.14
CA ASN A 288 10.47 12.58 20.42
C ASN A 288 9.01 12.12 20.34
N TYR A 289 8.50 11.58 21.46
CA TYR A 289 7.16 11.00 21.57
C TYR A 289 6.44 11.48 22.82
N GLU A 290 5.14 11.69 22.69
CA GLU A 290 4.20 11.85 23.80
C GLU A 290 3.47 10.53 24.04
N ASN A 291 2.96 10.34 25.27
CA ASN A 291 2.12 9.17 25.54
C ASN A 291 0.81 9.27 24.75
N ALA A 292 0.44 8.20 24.04
CA ALA A 292 -0.86 8.10 23.41
C ALA A 292 -1.85 7.34 24.32
N SER A 293 -3.12 7.73 24.28
CA SER A 293 -4.22 7.03 24.96
C SER A 293 -5.30 6.55 23.97
N GLY A 294 -4.88 6.13 22.78
CA GLY A 294 -5.77 5.84 21.65
C GLY A 294 -5.90 6.98 20.63
N ASP A 295 -5.09 8.02 20.77
CA ASP A 295 -4.92 9.06 19.75
C ASP A 295 -4.19 8.51 18.53
N TYR A 296 -4.45 9.12 17.37
CA TYR A 296 -3.92 8.67 16.09
C TYR A 296 -2.75 9.55 15.65
N ASP A 297 -1.71 8.92 15.11
CA ASP A 297 -0.62 9.57 14.40
C ASP A 297 -0.86 9.55 12.87
N PHE A 298 -0.05 10.28 12.11
CA PHE A 298 -0.25 10.53 10.66
C PHE A 298 1.03 10.40 9.81
#